data_AF-A0A8J8FU16-F1
#
_entry.id   AF-A0A8J8FU16-F1
#
_cell.length_a   1.000
_cell.length_b   1.000
_cell.length_c   1.000
_cell.angle_alpha   90.00
_cell.angle_beta   90.00
_cell.angle_gamma   90.00
#
_symmetry.space_group_name_H-M   'P 1'
#
loop_
_entity.id
_entity.type
_entity.pdbx_description
1 polymer ?
#
loop_
_entity_poly.entity_id
_entity_poly.type
_entity_poly.pdbx_seq_one_letter_code
_entity_poly.pdbx_strand_id
1 'polypeptide(L)'
;MTSEADPRIGVFVCKCGKNIAAKVAVNEVAEYAKTLDNVEFSQVNTFTCSAVGQNAIKDAVKEHNLDRVVVASCSPTMHESTFQAATEEAGINRYQFQMANIREFSSWVTKDPAEATSKAKRIVTGAVRRVAFHEPLEEVIVPVNPNTLVIGGGIAGISAALKIADAGHKVILVEKEPSIGGRMAQLDKTFPTLDCAACILSPRMVDVGKHPNIEMMAYSEVVAVDGYIGNFNAKIKNKAKSVDEEKCTSCGDCWENCPVRYTAYTEPAKIVPALLYDEKTFLDKIITKYKDRRGAIMPVLEAINSEYRYLPEESLKYVAVQMDYPLSSIYRIATFYNAYSLEPRGDHLISVCMGTTCHVKGAPRLVERLKSELKIDIGETTDDGKFTLETVRCLGCCSLAPVITIDGEAFGNMKPSRIPRVLDKYE
;
A
#
# COMPACT_ATOMS: atom_id res chain seq x y z
N MET A 1 -22.13 -24.57 -45.90
CA MET A 1 -23.45 -24.38 -45.27
C MET A 1 -24.08 -25.76 -45.12
N THR A 2 -23.54 -26.58 -44.22
CA THR A 2 -24.18 -27.83 -43.83
C THR A 2 -25.38 -27.46 -42.96
N SER A 3 -26.53 -28.00 -43.29
CA SER A 3 -27.78 -27.85 -42.55
C SER A 3 -27.63 -28.47 -41.15
N GLU A 4 -27.19 -27.69 -40.17
CA GLU A 4 -27.13 -28.15 -38.78
C GLU A 4 -28.51 -27.95 -38.14
N ALA A 5 -29.00 -29.01 -37.50
CA ALA A 5 -30.23 -28.96 -36.71
C ALA A 5 -30.12 -27.85 -35.65
N ASP A 6 -31.26 -27.22 -35.32
CA ASP A 6 -31.30 -26.21 -34.26
C ASP A 6 -30.71 -26.80 -32.96
N PRO A 7 -29.82 -26.08 -32.25
CA PRO A 7 -29.16 -26.61 -31.06
C PRO A 7 -30.19 -26.94 -29.97
N ARG A 8 -29.93 -27.98 -29.19
CA ARG A 8 -30.77 -28.45 -28.09
C ARG A 8 -30.07 -28.16 -26.76
N ILE A 9 -30.41 -27.02 -26.17
CA ILE A 9 -29.75 -26.46 -24.99
C ILE A 9 -30.44 -26.91 -23.70
N GLY A 10 -29.67 -27.45 -22.75
CA GLY A 10 -30.12 -27.68 -21.37
C GLY A 10 -29.62 -26.60 -20.42
N VAL A 11 -30.52 -26.01 -19.63
CA VAL A 11 -30.18 -24.96 -18.66
C VAL A 11 -30.35 -25.45 -17.22
N PHE A 12 -29.27 -25.42 -16.43
CA PHE A 12 -29.29 -25.87 -15.05
C PHE A 12 -29.02 -24.70 -14.10
N VAL A 13 -30.02 -24.32 -13.30
CA VAL A 13 -29.94 -23.18 -12.38
C VAL A 13 -29.62 -23.67 -10.97
N CYS A 14 -28.51 -23.22 -10.40
CA CYS A 14 -28.04 -23.64 -9.07
C CYS A 14 -28.61 -22.76 -7.95
N LYS A 15 -29.08 -23.38 -6.85
CA LYS A 15 -29.43 -22.66 -5.61
C LYS A 15 -28.20 -22.26 -4.79
N CYS A 16 -27.15 -23.09 -4.83
CA CYS A 16 -25.93 -22.98 -4.02
C CYS A 16 -26.26 -22.75 -2.53
N GLY A 17 -27.20 -23.54 -2.01
CA GLY A 17 -27.77 -23.33 -0.68
C GLY A 17 -28.47 -21.97 -0.58
N LYS A 18 -27.98 -21.10 0.31
CA LYS A 18 -28.46 -19.71 0.45
C LYS A 18 -27.65 -18.69 -0.37
N ASN A 19 -26.55 -19.09 -1.00
CA ASN A 19 -25.68 -18.13 -1.68
C ASN A 19 -26.33 -17.49 -2.91
N ILE A 20 -27.13 -18.25 -3.66
CA ILE A 20 -27.86 -17.74 -4.83
C ILE A 20 -29.34 -17.59 -4.47
N ALA A 21 -29.96 -18.65 -3.94
CA ALA A 21 -31.40 -18.69 -3.71
C ALA A 21 -31.92 -17.70 -2.65
N ALA A 22 -31.06 -17.11 -1.81
CA ALA A 22 -31.51 -16.08 -0.86
C ALA A 22 -31.81 -14.73 -1.51
N LYS A 23 -31.25 -14.44 -2.69
CA LYS A 23 -31.48 -13.16 -3.41
C LYS A 23 -32.03 -13.32 -4.82
N VAL A 24 -31.72 -14.43 -5.49
CA VAL A 24 -32.18 -14.70 -6.85
C VAL A 24 -33.31 -15.72 -6.78
N ALA A 25 -34.46 -15.40 -7.36
CA ALA A 25 -35.58 -16.34 -7.52
C ALA A 25 -35.25 -17.38 -8.60
N VAL A 26 -34.42 -18.36 -8.23
CA VAL A 26 -33.87 -19.41 -9.10
C VAL A 26 -34.94 -20.19 -9.88
N ASN A 27 -36.11 -20.44 -9.28
CA ASN A 27 -37.22 -21.08 -9.97
C ASN A 27 -37.75 -20.21 -11.12
N GLU A 28 -37.89 -18.90 -10.90
CA GLU A 28 -38.30 -18.00 -11.97
C GLU A 28 -37.26 -17.88 -13.07
N VAL A 29 -35.96 -17.96 -12.72
CA VAL A 29 -34.88 -17.94 -13.71
C VAL A 29 -34.94 -19.21 -14.58
N ALA A 30 -35.19 -20.38 -13.98
CA ALA A 30 -35.33 -21.62 -14.71
C ALA A 30 -36.57 -21.66 -15.60
N GLU A 31 -37.73 -21.18 -15.13
CA GLU A 31 -38.93 -21.06 -15.97
C GLU A 31 -38.74 -20.06 -17.11
N TYR A 32 -38.09 -18.92 -16.83
CA TYR A 32 -37.74 -17.95 -17.88
C TYR A 32 -36.77 -18.54 -18.91
N ALA A 33 -35.82 -19.38 -18.50
CA ALA A 33 -34.89 -20.00 -19.45
C ALA A 33 -35.59 -20.89 -20.48
N LYS A 34 -36.72 -21.52 -20.13
CA LYS A 34 -37.52 -22.34 -21.08
C LYS A 34 -38.16 -21.52 -22.21
N THR A 35 -38.32 -20.20 -22.02
CA THR A 35 -38.90 -19.32 -23.04
C THR A 35 -37.85 -18.83 -24.05
N LEU A 36 -36.58 -19.19 -23.87
CA LEU A 36 -35.50 -18.77 -24.74
C LEU A 36 -35.36 -19.75 -25.91
N ASP A 37 -34.98 -19.21 -27.07
CA ASP A 37 -34.77 -20.01 -28.28
C ASP A 37 -33.80 -21.16 -28.00
N ASN A 38 -34.09 -22.33 -28.57
CA ASN A 38 -33.24 -23.53 -28.52
C ASN A 38 -33.09 -24.18 -27.13
N VAL A 39 -33.80 -23.71 -26.09
CA VAL A 39 -33.80 -24.35 -24.76
C VAL A 39 -34.86 -25.45 -24.70
N GLU A 40 -34.40 -26.70 -24.72
CA GLU A 40 -35.26 -27.89 -24.63
C GLU A 40 -35.58 -28.25 -23.18
N PHE A 41 -34.61 -28.08 -22.28
CA PHE A 41 -34.72 -28.51 -20.89
C PHE A 41 -34.19 -27.43 -19.94
N SER A 42 -34.89 -27.24 -18.82
CA SER A 42 -34.44 -26.34 -17.75
C SER A 42 -34.80 -26.89 -16.38
N GLN A 43 -33.83 -26.95 -15.47
CA GLN A 43 -34.00 -27.52 -14.14
C GLN A 43 -33.31 -26.67 -13.06
N VAL A 44 -33.87 -26.67 -11.85
CA VAL A 44 -33.24 -26.09 -10.66
C VAL A 44 -32.61 -27.18 -9.82
N ASN A 45 -31.31 -27.06 -9.54
CA ASN A 45 -30.57 -27.98 -8.68
C ASN A 45 -30.11 -27.27 -7.40
N THR A 46 -30.16 -27.96 -6.25
CA THR A 46 -29.72 -27.38 -4.98
C THR A 46 -28.22 -27.08 -4.99
N PHE A 47 -27.42 -28.06 -5.43
CA PHE A 47 -25.99 -27.95 -5.62
C PHE A 47 -25.58 -28.63 -6.92
N THR A 48 -25.52 -27.87 -8.01
CA THR A 48 -25.22 -28.45 -9.33
C THR A 48 -23.84 -29.11 -9.37
N CYS A 49 -22.85 -28.59 -8.64
CA CYS A 49 -21.49 -29.17 -8.60
C CYS A 49 -21.38 -30.47 -7.78
N SER A 50 -22.40 -30.85 -7.01
CA SER A 50 -22.41 -32.12 -6.28
C SER A 50 -22.54 -33.31 -7.23
N ALA A 51 -22.16 -34.51 -6.80
CA ALA A 51 -22.32 -35.73 -7.61
C ALA A 51 -23.77 -35.93 -8.11
N VAL A 52 -24.77 -35.62 -7.27
CA VAL A 52 -26.18 -35.66 -7.65
C VAL A 52 -26.51 -34.63 -8.75
N GLY A 53 -25.97 -33.41 -8.61
CA GLY A 53 -26.17 -32.35 -9.61
C GLY A 53 -25.48 -32.62 -10.94
N GLN A 54 -24.29 -33.23 -10.91
CA GLN A 54 -23.56 -33.64 -12.12
C GLN A 54 -24.26 -34.81 -12.82
N ASN A 55 -24.76 -35.80 -12.07
CA ASN A 55 -25.54 -36.89 -12.65
C ASN A 55 -26.85 -36.37 -13.26
N ALA A 56 -27.53 -35.43 -12.62
CA ALA A 56 -28.72 -34.80 -13.20
C ALA A 56 -28.44 -34.12 -14.56
N ILE A 57 -27.24 -33.55 -14.75
CA ILE A 57 -26.82 -33.03 -16.07
C ILE A 57 -26.67 -34.20 -17.06
N LYS A 58 -25.91 -35.25 -16.68
CA LYS A 58 -25.65 -36.41 -17.55
C LYS A 58 -26.92 -37.14 -17.97
N ASP A 59 -27.85 -37.30 -17.04
CA ASP A 59 -29.14 -37.96 -17.28
C ASP A 59 -29.99 -37.12 -18.23
N ALA A 60 -30.14 -35.82 -17.96
CA ALA A 60 -30.89 -34.90 -18.82
C ALA A 60 -30.30 -34.78 -20.23
N VAL A 61 -28.97 -34.85 -20.39
CA VAL A 61 -28.31 -34.86 -21.71
C VAL A 61 -28.78 -36.05 -22.55
N LYS A 62 -28.87 -37.24 -21.93
CA LYS A 62 -29.31 -38.47 -22.62
C LYS A 62 -30.82 -38.49 -22.83
N GLU A 63 -31.59 -38.11 -21.83
CA GLU A 63 -33.07 -38.15 -21.88
C GLU A 63 -33.65 -37.16 -22.89
N HIS A 64 -33.07 -35.96 -22.97
CA HIS A 64 -33.55 -34.88 -23.84
C HIS A 64 -32.75 -34.70 -25.12
N ASN A 65 -31.77 -35.58 -25.40
CA ASN A 65 -30.85 -35.47 -26.54
C ASN A 65 -30.26 -34.06 -26.66
N LEU A 66 -29.69 -33.56 -25.55
CA LEU A 66 -29.08 -32.23 -25.52
C LEU A 66 -27.73 -32.27 -26.22
N ASP A 67 -27.38 -31.17 -26.90
CA ASP A 67 -26.09 -31.00 -27.56
C ASP A 67 -25.31 -29.78 -27.03
N ARG A 68 -25.94 -28.96 -26.18
CA ARG A 68 -25.35 -27.80 -25.51
C ARG A 68 -25.83 -27.74 -24.07
N VAL A 69 -24.97 -27.29 -23.17
CA VAL A 69 -25.32 -27.17 -21.74
C VAL A 69 -24.94 -25.80 -21.19
N VAL A 70 -25.88 -25.18 -20.49
CA VAL A 70 -25.66 -23.95 -19.72
C VAL A 70 -25.86 -24.25 -18.24
N VAL A 71 -24.88 -23.90 -17.41
CA VAL A 71 -25.03 -23.96 -15.96
C VAL A 71 -25.02 -22.55 -15.38
N ALA A 72 -26.15 -22.12 -14.83
CA ALA A 72 -26.30 -20.85 -14.13
C ALA A 72 -25.93 -21.03 -12.65
N SER A 73 -24.69 -20.70 -12.30
CA SER A 73 -24.17 -20.91 -10.94
C SER A 73 -23.11 -19.88 -10.53
N CYS A 74 -21.91 -20.34 -10.19
CA CYS A 74 -20.75 -19.60 -9.73
C CYS A 74 -19.79 -19.24 -10.87
N SER A 75 -18.65 -18.66 -10.52
CA SER A 75 -17.59 -18.28 -11.46
C SER A 75 -17.09 -19.46 -12.30
N PRO A 76 -16.86 -19.27 -13.63
CA PRO A 76 -16.19 -20.26 -14.46
C PRO A 76 -14.80 -20.62 -13.92
N THR A 77 -14.07 -19.67 -13.31
CA THR A 77 -12.76 -19.92 -12.69
C THR A 77 -12.78 -20.93 -11.53
N MET A 78 -13.96 -21.32 -11.05
CA MET A 78 -14.12 -22.26 -9.94
C MET A 78 -14.57 -23.65 -10.39
N HIS A 79 -15.64 -23.75 -11.18
CA HIS A 79 -16.27 -25.04 -11.52
C HIS A 79 -16.52 -25.25 -13.02
N GLU A 80 -15.97 -24.42 -13.91
CA GLU A 80 -16.10 -24.67 -15.36
C GLU A 80 -15.53 -26.02 -15.75
N SER A 81 -14.30 -26.34 -15.33
CA SER A 81 -13.67 -27.64 -15.60
C SER A 81 -14.49 -28.82 -15.04
N THR A 82 -15.12 -28.65 -13.87
CA THR A 82 -15.99 -29.67 -13.27
C THR A 82 -17.21 -29.96 -14.14
N PHE A 83 -17.89 -28.92 -14.63
CA PHE A 83 -19.07 -29.11 -15.47
C PHE A 83 -18.72 -29.54 -16.88
N GLN A 84 -17.62 -29.04 -17.43
CA GLN A 84 -17.05 -29.50 -18.69
C GLN A 84 -16.77 -31.01 -18.69
N ALA A 85 -16.13 -31.52 -17.62
CA ALA A 85 -15.92 -32.95 -17.45
C ALA A 85 -17.25 -33.72 -17.36
N ALA A 86 -18.22 -33.21 -16.59
CA ALA A 86 -19.53 -33.84 -16.47
C ALA A 86 -20.30 -33.89 -17.81
N THR A 87 -20.22 -32.84 -18.64
CA THR A 87 -20.82 -32.82 -19.98
C THR A 87 -20.10 -33.73 -20.96
N GLU A 88 -18.77 -33.82 -20.85
CA GLU A 88 -17.94 -34.70 -21.67
C GLU A 88 -18.21 -36.18 -21.38
N GLU A 89 -18.34 -36.56 -20.11
CA GLU A 89 -18.79 -37.90 -19.71
C GLU A 89 -20.21 -38.24 -20.19
N ALA A 90 -21.05 -37.22 -20.47
CA ALA A 90 -22.38 -37.39 -21.03
C ALA A 90 -22.37 -37.54 -22.57
N GLY A 91 -21.24 -37.31 -23.23
CA GLY A 91 -21.07 -37.39 -24.69
C GLY A 91 -21.16 -36.06 -25.43
N ILE A 92 -21.20 -34.92 -24.73
CA ILE A 92 -21.16 -33.57 -25.34
C ILE A 92 -19.72 -33.05 -25.30
N ASN A 93 -19.25 -32.43 -26.38
CA ASN A 93 -17.91 -31.82 -26.38
C ASN A 93 -17.79 -30.77 -25.25
N ARG A 94 -16.71 -30.81 -24.47
CA ARG A 94 -16.53 -29.90 -23.33
C ARG A 94 -16.60 -28.40 -23.65
N TYR A 95 -16.34 -28.00 -24.89
CA TYR A 95 -16.41 -26.60 -25.33
C TYR A 95 -17.81 -26.19 -25.78
N GLN A 96 -18.74 -27.14 -25.90
CA GLN A 96 -20.17 -26.93 -26.12
C GLN A 96 -20.95 -26.69 -24.80
N PHE A 97 -20.22 -26.36 -23.74
CA PHE A 97 -20.70 -25.94 -22.43
C PHE A 97 -20.51 -24.42 -22.24
N GLN A 98 -21.44 -23.76 -21.52
CA GLN A 98 -21.30 -22.36 -21.12
C GLN A 98 -21.72 -22.14 -19.66
N MET A 99 -20.83 -21.55 -18.86
CA MET A 99 -21.17 -21.10 -17.51
C MET A 99 -21.88 -19.74 -17.53
N ALA A 100 -22.95 -19.59 -16.74
CA ALA A 100 -23.60 -18.32 -16.43
C ALA A 100 -23.36 -17.96 -14.95
N ASN A 101 -22.48 -17.00 -14.69
CA ASN A 101 -22.16 -16.59 -13.32
C ASN A 101 -23.28 -15.71 -12.74
N ILE A 102 -24.16 -16.31 -11.93
CA ILE A 102 -25.26 -15.63 -11.23
C ILE A 102 -25.00 -15.49 -9.72
N ARG A 103 -23.85 -15.97 -9.21
CA ARG A 103 -23.45 -15.84 -7.81
C ARG A 103 -22.61 -14.59 -7.57
N GLU A 104 -21.36 -14.60 -8.02
CA GLU A 104 -20.42 -13.48 -7.83
C GLU A 104 -20.90 -12.23 -8.60
N PHE A 105 -21.51 -12.39 -9.77
CA PHE A 105 -21.97 -11.27 -10.59
C PHE A 105 -23.45 -10.90 -10.44
N SER A 106 -24.23 -11.63 -9.63
CA SER A 106 -25.61 -11.24 -9.32
C SER A 106 -25.93 -11.34 -7.83
N SER A 107 -26.06 -12.55 -7.27
CA SER A 107 -26.61 -12.73 -5.93
C SER A 107 -25.76 -12.08 -4.82
N TRP A 108 -24.43 -12.11 -4.91
CA TRP A 108 -23.58 -11.52 -3.85
C TRP A 108 -23.56 -10.00 -3.90
N VAL A 109 -23.54 -9.42 -5.09
CA VAL A 109 -23.27 -7.99 -5.29
C VAL A 109 -24.54 -7.13 -5.42
N THR A 110 -25.68 -7.72 -5.78
CA THR A 110 -26.94 -6.99 -5.95
C THR A 110 -27.70 -6.95 -4.62
N LYS A 111 -28.19 -5.77 -4.23
CA LYS A 111 -28.92 -5.60 -2.95
C LYS A 111 -30.38 -6.00 -3.09
N ASP A 112 -31.06 -5.53 -4.12
CA ASP A 112 -32.47 -5.80 -4.36
C ASP A 112 -32.68 -7.21 -4.98
N PRO A 113 -33.51 -8.08 -4.39
CA PRO A 113 -33.80 -9.40 -4.94
C PRO A 113 -34.48 -9.40 -6.32
N ALA A 114 -35.36 -8.44 -6.60
CA ALA A 114 -36.04 -8.35 -7.89
C ALA A 114 -35.05 -7.96 -9.00
N GLU A 115 -34.20 -6.96 -8.74
CA GLU A 115 -33.09 -6.60 -9.60
C GLU A 115 -32.10 -7.77 -9.81
N ALA A 116 -31.71 -8.48 -8.74
CA ALA A 116 -30.81 -9.63 -8.81
C ALA A 116 -31.36 -10.75 -9.70
N THR A 117 -32.68 -10.98 -9.61
CA THR A 117 -33.39 -11.96 -10.43
C THR A 117 -33.46 -11.53 -11.89
N SER A 118 -33.80 -10.26 -12.16
CA SER A 118 -33.80 -9.69 -13.51
C SER A 118 -32.41 -9.75 -14.16
N LYS A 119 -31.37 -9.42 -13.38
CA LYS A 119 -29.97 -9.52 -13.80
C LYS A 119 -29.56 -10.97 -14.10
N ALA A 120 -29.95 -11.92 -13.26
CA ALA A 120 -29.68 -13.34 -13.49
C ALA A 120 -30.35 -13.84 -14.79
N LYS A 121 -31.61 -13.47 -15.05
CA LYS A 121 -32.32 -13.78 -16.31
C LYS A 121 -31.55 -13.26 -17.53
N ARG A 122 -31.03 -12.03 -17.48
CA ARG A 122 -30.21 -11.44 -18.56
C ARG A 122 -28.88 -12.17 -18.76
N ILE A 123 -28.18 -12.54 -17.69
CA ILE A 123 -26.93 -13.30 -17.77
C ILE A 123 -27.17 -14.68 -18.40
N VAL A 124 -28.23 -15.37 -17.97
CA VAL A 124 -28.63 -16.67 -18.54
C VAL A 124 -28.99 -16.52 -20.02
N THR A 125 -29.73 -15.47 -20.39
CA THR A 125 -30.04 -15.18 -21.80
C THR A 125 -28.77 -15.02 -22.65
N GLY A 126 -27.79 -14.27 -22.15
CA GLY A 126 -26.52 -14.09 -22.83
C GLY A 126 -25.76 -15.41 -22.99
N ALA A 127 -25.76 -16.26 -21.96
CA ALA A 127 -25.12 -17.58 -22.01
C ALA A 127 -25.80 -18.54 -22.99
N VAL A 128 -27.14 -18.62 -22.98
CA VAL A 128 -27.93 -19.46 -23.91
C VAL A 128 -27.71 -19.01 -25.36
N ARG A 129 -27.79 -17.70 -25.62
CA ARG A 129 -27.54 -17.18 -26.98
C ARG A 129 -26.12 -17.42 -27.46
N ARG A 130 -25.14 -17.40 -26.55
CA ARG A 130 -23.74 -17.64 -26.88
C ARG A 130 -23.46 -19.12 -27.15
N VAL A 131 -23.97 -20.03 -26.31
CA VAL A 131 -23.67 -21.47 -26.42
C VAL A 131 -24.23 -22.07 -27.71
N ALA A 132 -25.30 -21.49 -28.26
CA ALA A 132 -25.85 -21.87 -29.56
C ALA A 132 -24.82 -21.78 -30.70
N PHE A 133 -23.84 -20.88 -30.60
CA PHE A 133 -22.76 -20.71 -31.59
C PHE A 133 -21.45 -21.40 -31.18
N HIS A 134 -21.44 -22.17 -30.09
CA HIS A 134 -20.24 -22.92 -29.72
C HIS A 134 -20.04 -24.09 -30.69
N GLU A 135 -18.81 -24.19 -31.18
CA GLU A 135 -18.32 -25.30 -31.99
C GLU A 135 -17.56 -26.29 -31.09
N PRO A 136 -17.55 -27.59 -31.43
CA PRO A 136 -16.72 -28.55 -30.71
C PRO A 136 -15.24 -28.23 -30.96
N LEU A 137 -14.43 -28.19 -29.90
CA LEU A 137 -12.98 -28.01 -29.99
C LEU A 137 -12.24 -29.22 -29.41
N GLU A 138 -10.96 -29.34 -29.76
CA GLU A 138 -10.07 -30.38 -29.26
C GLU A 138 -8.96 -29.75 -28.41
N GLU A 139 -8.54 -30.44 -27.35
CA GLU A 139 -7.42 -30.01 -26.54
C GLU A 139 -6.10 -30.18 -27.31
N VAL A 140 -5.28 -29.13 -27.29
CA VAL A 140 -3.95 -29.19 -27.87
C VAL A 140 -3.01 -29.93 -26.92
N ILE A 141 -2.54 -31.10 -27.34
CA ILE A 141 -1.54 -31.87 -26.61
C ILE A 141 -0.16 -31.29 -26.91
N VAL A 142 0.55 -30.89 -25.86
CA VAL A 142 1.91 -30.31 -25.95
C VAL A 142 2.89 -31.14 -25.13
N PRO A 143 4.15 -31.31 -25.58
CA PRO A 143 5.18 -31.97 -24.79
C PRO A 143 5.49 -31.15 -23.54
N VAL A 144 5.89 -31.79 -22.45
CA VAL A 144 6.24 -31.11 -21.19
C VAL A 144 7.72 -31.30 -20.91
N ASN A 145 8.45 -30.20 -20.75
CA ASN A 145 9.81 -30.24 -20.23
C ASN A 145 9.77 -30.61 -18.73
N PRO A 146 10.42 -31.71 -18.31
CA PRO A 146 10.37 -32.17 -16.92
C PRO A 146 11.25 -31.34 -15.97
N ASN A 147 12.11 -30.45 -16.49
CA ASN A 147 12.98 -29.62 -15.67
C ASN A 147 12.16 -28.55 -14.94
N THR A 148 12.48 -28.32 -13.67
CA THR A 148 11.78 -27.34 -12.84
C THR A 148 12.66 -26.14 -12.52
N LEU A 149 12.10 -24.92 -12.63
CA LEU A 149 12.73 -23.70 -12.14
C LEU A 149 12.09 -23.30 -10.79
N VAL A 150 12.90 -23.16 -9.76
CA VAL A 150 12.50 -22.65 -8.44
C VAL A 150 13.07 -21.25 -8.27
N ILE A 151 12.20 -20.28 -7.97
CA ILE A 151 12.57 -18.87 -7.80
C ILE A 151 12.49 -18.52 -6.31
N GLY A 152 13.65 -18.22 -5.72
CA GLY A 152 13.83 -17.89 -4.32
C GLY A 152 14.31 -19.09 -3.49
N GLY A 153 15.53 -18.99 -2.95
CA GLY A 153 16.19 -19.94 -2.08
C GLY A 153 15.86 -19.77 -0.60
N GLY A 154 14.66 -19.34 -0.23
CA GLY A 154 14.18 -19.43 1.16
C GLY A 154 13.84 -20.88 1.56
N ILE A 155 13.44 -21.10 2.82
CA ILE A 155 13.06 -22.46 3.31
C ILE A 155 12.01 -23.15 2.41
N ALA A 156 11.06 -22.40 1.85
CA ALA A 156 10.06 -22.92 0.93
C ALA A 156 10.69 -23.42 -0.39
N GLY A 157 11.51 -22.60 -1.04
CA GLY A 157 12.17 -22.96 -2.30
C GLY A 157 13.21 -24.05 -2.12
N ILE A 158 14.01 -24.00 -1.06
CA ILE A 158 14.94 -25.08 -0.67
C ILE A 158 14.18 -26.41 -0.52
N SER A 159 13.06 -26.41 0.20
CA SER A 159 12.28 -27.63 0.42
C SER A 159 11.62 -28.15 -0.86
N ALA A 160 11.14 -27.25 -1.73
CA ALA A 160 10.58 -27.63 -3.02
C ALA A 160 11.65 -28.22 -3.93
N ALA A 161 12.82 -27.57 -4.01
CA ALA A 161 13.93 -28.00 -4.83
C ALA A 161 14.43 -29.39 -4.41
N LEU A 162 14.66 -29.61 -3.11
CA LEU A 162 15.08 -30.92 -2.59
C LEU A 162 14.08 -32.02 -2.93
N LYS A 163 12.79 -31.82 -2.63
CA LYS A 163 11.76 -32.85 -2.91
C LYS A 163 11.66 -33.23 -4.39
N ILE A 164 11.76 -32.26 -5.29
CA ILE A 164 11.69 -32.51 -6.74
C ILE A 164 12.96 -33.19 -7.22
N ALA A 165 14.11 -32.79 -6.68
CA ALA A 165 15.41 -33.34 -7.03
C ALA A 165 15.60 -34.78 -6.50
N ASP A 166 15.12 -35.07 -5.29
CA ASP A 166 15.07 -36.40 -4.68
C ASP A 166 14.16 -37.35 -5.46
N ALA A 167 13.11 -36.82 -6.10
CA ALA A 167 12.26 -37.57 -7.02
C ALA A 167 12.93 -37.84 -8.39
N GLY A 168 14.16 -37.39 -8.60
CA GLY A 168 14.95 -37.65 -9.81
C GLY A 168 14.81 -36.61 -10.91
N HIS A 169 14.19 -35.45 -10.64
CA HIS A 169 14.00 -34.40 -11.65
C HIS A 169 15.04 -33.29 -11.52
N LYS A 170 15.49 -32.75 -12.66
CA LYS A 170 16.42 -31.61 -12.66
C LYS A 170 15.72 -30.35 -12.16
N VAL A 171 16.34 -29.66 -11.22
CA VAL A 171 15.88 -28.38 -10.67
C VAL A 171 16.92 -27.30 -10.89
N ILE A 172 16.49 -26.13 -11.34
CA ILE A 172 17.30 -24.90 -11.37
C ILE A 172 16.78 -24.02 -10.23
N LEU A 173 17.60 -23.77 -9.23
CA LEU A 173 17.22 -22.92 -8.08
C LEU A 173 17.88 -21.55 -8.21
N VAL A 174 17.09 -20.52 -8.47
CA VAL A 174 17.57 -19.14 -8.62
C VAL A 174 17.35 -18.36 -7.33
N GLU A 175 18.40 -17.81 -6.74
CA GLU A 175 18.34 -16.94 -5.57
C GLU A 175 18.93 -15.57 -5.88
N LYS A 176 18.16 -14.53 -5.52
CA LYS A 176 18.51 -13.14 -5.77
C LYS A 176 19.73 -12.70 -4.96
N GLU A 177 19.79 -13.05 -3.70
CA GLU A 177 20.88 -12.68 -2.80
C GLU A 177 22.11 -13.58 -2.97
N PRO A 178 23.28 -13.19 -2.44
CA PRO A 178 24.49 -14.02 -2.52
C PRO A 178 24.38 -15.39 -1.82
N SER A 179 23.42 -15.54 -0.91
CA SER A 179 23.18 -16.78 -0.15
C SER A 179 21.71 -17.15 -0.17
N ILE A 180 21.45 -18.46 -0.22
CA ILE A 180 20.15 -19.04 0.10
C ILE A 180 19.90 -19.00 1.62
N GLY A 181 18.69 -19.33 2.04
CA GLY A 181 18.22 -19.35 3.43
C GLY A 181 17.05 -18.41 3.69
N GLY A 182 17.00 -17.29 2.96
CA GLY A 182 15.93 -16.29 3.05
C GLY A 182 15.80 -15.69 4.45
N ARG A 183 14.58 -15.30 4.84
CA ARG A 183 14.31 -14.70 6.16
C ARG A 183 14.60 -15.64 7.33
N MET A 184 14.46 -16.94 7.14
CA MET A 184 14.69 -17.92 8.21
C MET A 184 16.14 -17.90 8.70
N ALA A 185 17.10 -17.61 7.81
CA ALA A 185 18.51 -17.48 8.18
C ALA A 185 18.80 -16.27 9.10
N GLN A 186 17.87 -15.32 9.20
CA GLN A 186 17.97 -14.13 10.05
C GLN A 186 17.36 -14.34 11.44
N LEU A 187 16.64 -15.45 11.63
CA LEU A 187 15.98 -15.76 12.90
C LEU A 187 16.94 -16.46 13.85
N ASP A 188 16.84 -16.14 15.14
CA ASP A 188 17.53 -16.91 16.18
C ASP A 188 16.80 -18.25 16.42
N LYS A 189 15.50 -18.18 16.70
CA LYS A 189 14.66 -19.35 17.03
C LYS A 189 13.38 -19.42 16.21
N THR A 190 12.83 -20.63 16.08
CA THR A 190 11.55 -20.87 15.41
C THR A 190 10.50 -21.40 16.37
N PHE A 191 9.33 -20.76 16.43
CA PHE A 191 8.18 -21.30 17.15
C PHE A 191 7.55 -22.48 16.37
N PRO A 192 6.84 -23.41 17.04
CA PRO A 192 6.56 -23.48 18.48
C PRO A 192 7.66 -24.17 19.30
N THR A 193 8.60 -24.88 18.66
CA THR A 193 9.60 -25.71 19.36
C THR A 193 10.73 -24.91 20.00
N LEU A 194 10.92 -23.65 19.58
CA LEU A 194 12.01 -22.77 19.99
C LEU A 194 13.40 -23.32 19.64
N ASP A 195 13.47 -24.18 18.63
CA ASP A 195 14.73 -24.65 18.06
C ASP A 195 15.49 -23.49 17.39
N CYS A 196 16.81 -23.59 17.36
CA CYS A 196 17.65 -22.67 16.59
C CYS A 196 17.32 -22.78 15.09
N ALA A 197 17.04 -21.65 14.44
CA ALA A 197 16.65 -21.64 13.02
C ALA A 197 17.76 -22.20 12.12
N ALA A 198 19.02 -21.87 12.42
CA ALA A 198 20.19 -22.37 11.69
C ALA A 198 20.34 -23.89 11.80
N CYS A 199 20.00 -24.50 12.95
CA CYS A 199 20.07 -25.96 13.12
C CYS A 199 19.13 -26.71 12.16
N ILE A 200 18.01 -26.11 11.79
CA ILE A 200 17.05 -26.70 10.84
C ILE A 200 17.41 -26.35 9.40
N LEU A 201 17.82 -25.11 9.16
CA LEU A 201 18.01 -24.55 7.83
C LEU A 201 19.36 -24.92 7.20
N SER A 202 20.44 -24.82 7.96
CA SER A 202 21.81 -24.99 7.43
C SER A 202 22.06 -26.37 6.81
N PRO A 203 21.59 -27.49 7.39
CA PRO A 203 21.74 -28.80 6.74
C PRO A 203 21.08 -28.83 5.35
N ARG A 204 19.87 -28.26 5.22
CA ARG A 204 19.15 -28.21 3.94
C ARG A 204 19.82 -27.31 2.91
N MET A 205 20.43 -26.20 3.37
CA MET A 205 21.23 -25.34 2.49
C MET A 205 22.44 -26.10 1.92
N VAL A 206 23.10 -26.91 2.76
CA VAL A 206 24.21 -27.78 2.33
C VAL A 206 23.73 -28.86 1.37
N ASP A 207 22.60 -29.50 1.66
CA ASP A 207 22.03 -30.54 0.80
C ASP A 207 21.73 -29.99 -0.59
N VAL A 208 21.08 -28.82 -0.68
CA VAL A 208 20.82 -28.14 -1.95
C VAL A 208 22.09 -27.86 -2.73
N GLY A 209 23.13 -27.35 -2.06
CA GLY A 209 24.40 -27.00 -2.71
C GLY A 209 25.18 -28.21 -3.23
N LYS A 210 24.90 -29.42 -2.73
CA LYS A 210 25.59 -30.66 -3.12
C LYS A 210 24.74 -31.61 -3.98
N HIS A 211 23.44 -31.34 -4.12
CA HIS A 211 22.53 -32.28 -4.75
C HIS A 211 22.79 -32.37 -6.27
N PRO A 212 23.00 -33.58 -6.84
CA PRO A 212 23.40 -33.76 -8.25
C PRO A 212 22.35 -33.26 -9.26
N ASN A 213 21.07 -33.30 -8.88
CA ASN A 213 19.97 -32.82 -9.72
C ASN A 213 19.60 -31.34 -9.51
N ILE A 214 20.31 -30.60 -8.64
CA ILE A 214 20.03 -29.18 -8.39
C ILE A 214 21.15 -28.31 -8.94
N GLU A 215 20.79 -27.45 -9.89
CA GLU A 215 21.64 -26.38 -10.39
C GLU A 215 21.32 -25.10 -9.61
N MET A 216 22.14 -24.78 -8.61
CA MET A 216 21.95 -23.61 -7.76
C MET A 216 22.60 -22.37 -8.40
N MET A 217 21.80 -21.34 -8.64
CA MET A 217 22.21 -20.04 -9.16
C MET A 217 21.98 -18.96 -8.10
N ALA A 218 22.89 -18.85 -7.14
CA ALA A 218 22.88 -17.75 -6.17
C ALA A 218 23.36 -16.43 -6.81
N TYR A 219 22.95 -15.31 -6.23
CA TYR A 219 23.18 -13.97 -6.77
C TYR A 219 22.67 -13.79 -8.21
N SER A 220 21.56 -14.44 -8.54
CA SER A 220 20.95 -14.45 -9.88
C SER A 220 19.48 -14.08 -9.81
N GLU A 221 18.97 -13.44 -10.86
CA GLU A 221 17.58 -12.98 -10.92
C GLU A 221 16.91 -13.44 -12.21
N VAL A 222 15.69 -13.95 -12.11
CA VAL A 222 14.86 -14.22 -13.29
C VAL A 222 14.36 -12.88 -13.83
N VAL A 223 14.75 -12.54 -15.06
CA VAL A 223 14.40 -11.25 -15.68
C VAL A 223 13.17 -11.34 -16.59
N ALA A 224 12.90 -12.52 -17.15
CA ALA A 224 11.74 -12.76 -17.99
C ALA A 224 11.38 -14.25 -17.97
N VAL A 225 10.09 -14.56 -18.09
CA VAL A 225 9.57 -15.90 -18.30
C VAL A 225 8.54 -15.82 -19.43
N ASP A 226 8.85 -16.47 -20.54
CA ASP A 226 7.99 -16.59 -21.71
C ASP A 226 7.48 -18.03 -21.83
N GLY A 227 6.41 -18.24 -22.61
CA GLY A 227 5.87 -19.57 -22.90
C GLY A 227 4.61 -19.91 -22.11
N TYR A 228 4.33 -21.20 -21.97
CA TYR A 228 3.11 -21.74 -21.34
C TYR A 228 3.43 -23.02 -20.58
N ILE A 229 2.40 -23.61 -19.94
CA ILE A 229 2.58 -24.76 -19.05
C ILE A 229 3.38 -25.89 -19.75
N GLY A 230 4.45 -26.33 -19.11
CA GLY A 230 5.38 -27.34 -19.63
C GLY A 230 6.41 -26.86 -20.65
N ASN A 231 6.27 -25.66 -21.24
CA ASN A 231 7.18 -25.10 -22.25
C ASN A 231 7.55 -23.66 -21.91
N PHE A 232 8.17 -23.48 -20.74
CA PHE A 232 8.66 -22.16 -20.32
C PHE A 232 10.08 -21.90 -20.80
N ASN A 233 10.32 -20.67 -21.25
CA ASN A 233 11.63 -20.13 -21.54
C ASN A 233 11.92 -19.01 -20.53
N ALA A 234 12.82 -19.28 -19.57
CA ALA A 234 13.21 -18.32 -18.57
C ALA A 234 14.58 -17.70 -18.90
N LYS A 235 14.69 -16.37 -18.79
CA LYS A 235 15.96 -15.65 -18.87
C LYS A 235 16.44 -15.33 -17.47
N ILE A 236 17.64 -15.79 -17.13
CA ILE A 236 18.24 -15.61 -15.81
C ILE A 236 19.47 -14.71 -15.96
N LYS A 237 19.48 -13.60 -15.23
CA LYS A 237 20.63 -12.71 -15.12
C LYS A 237 21.48 -13.15 -13.93
N ASN A 238 22.63 -13.75 -14.23
CA ASN A 238 23.67 -13.96 -13.23
C ASN A 238 24.40 -12.64 -12.96
N LYS A 239 24.36 -12.14 -11.73
CA LYS A 239 24.97 -10.85 -11.38
C LYS A 239 26.48 -11.04 -11.17
N ALA A 240 27.26 -10.07 -11.62
CA ALA A 240 28.71 -10.12 -11.47
C ALA A 240 29.09 -10.04 -9.98
N LYS A 241 29.60 -11.15 -9.44
CA LYS A 241 30.12 -11.23 -8.06
C LYS A 241 31.45 -10.50 -7.89
N SER A 242 32.12 -10.16 -9.00
CA SER A 242 33.47 -9.58 -9.04
C SER A 242 34.52 -10.44 -8.30
N VAL A 243 34.24 -11.74 -8.16
CA VAL A 243 35.08 -12.77 -7.57
C VAL A 243 34.95 -14.02 -8.45
N ASP A 244 36.06 -14.67 -8.71
CA ASP A 244 36.11 -15.96 -9.41
C ASP A 244 35.71 -17.08 -8.44
N GLU A 245 34.51 -17.65 -8.64
CA GLU A 245 33.93 -18.63 -7.73
C GLU A 245 34.74 -19.93 -7.64
N GLU A 246 35.41 -20.34 -8.73
CA GLU A 246 36.22 -21.56 -8.74
C GLU A 246 37.50 -21.40 -7.91
N LYS A 247 37.98 -20.17 -7.73
CA LYS A 247 39.19 -19.86 -6.96
C LYS A 247 38.90 -19.35 -5.56
N CYS A 248 37.66 -18.96 -5.27
CA CYS A 248 37.27 -18.43 -3.97
C CYS A 248 37.28 -19.54 -2.92
N THR A 249 38.09 -19.38 -1.86
CA THR A 249 38.18 -20.34 -0.76
C THR A 249 37.29 -19.99 0.43
N SER A 250 36.54 -18.87 0.36
CA SER A 250 35.72 -18.34 1.45
C SER A 250 36.49 -18.10 2.77
N CYS A 251 37.78 -17.76 2.71
CA CYS A 251 38.62 -17.53 3.91
C CYS A 251 38.24 -16.28 4.72
N GLY A 252 37.71 -15.24 4.07
CA GLY A 252 37.33 -13.98 4.71
C GLY A 252 38.43 -12.90 4.75
N ASP A 253 39.67 -13.21 4.36
CA ASP A 253 40.81 -12.27 4.42
C ASP A 253 40.54 -10.96 3.66
N CYS A 254 39.83 -11.05 2.52
CA CYS A 254 39.46 -9.89 1.72
C CYS A 254 38.47 -8.96 2.43
N TRP A 255 37.59 -9.50 3.27
CA TRP A 255 36.63 -8.72 4.06
C TRP A 255 37.34 -8.00 5.21
N GLU A 256 38.23 -8.68 5.92
CA GLU A 256 38.97 -8.09 7.05
C GLU A 256 39.88 -6.93 6.61
N ASN A 257 40.51 -7.08 5.43
CA ASN A 257 41.40 -6.07 4.86
C ASN A 257 40.66 -5.01 4.03
N CYS A 258 39.33 -5.04 3.95
CA CYS A 258 38.58 -4.07 3.15
C CYS A 258 38.69 -2.65 3.76
N PRO A 259 39.19 -1.66 3.01
CA PRO A 259 39.29 -0.28 3.51
C PRO A 259 37.91 0.40 3.61
N VAL A 260 36.91 -0.11 2.90
CA VAL A 260 35.53 0.39 2.94
C VAL A 260 34.73 -0.46 3.92
N ARG A 261 34.60 0.03 5.15
CA ARG A 261 33.70 -0.57 6.14
C ARG A 261 32.31 -0.01 5.92
N TYR A 262 31.41 -0.79 5.32
CA TYR A 262 29.97 -0.54 5.37
C TYR A 262 29.48 -0.80 6.82
N THR A 263 29.82 0.09 7.75
CA THR A 263 29.14 0.13 9.03
C THR A 263 27.68 0.47 8.75
N ALA A 264 26.77 -0.45 9.08
CA ALA A 264 25.36 -0.11 9.13
C ALA A 264 25.22 1.15 9.99
N TYR A 265 24.67 2.22 9.43
CA TYR A 265 24.37 3.41 10.20
C TYR A 265 23.30 3.03 11.23
N THR A 266 23.73 2.71 12.45
CA THR A 266 22.80 2.69 13.58
C THR A 266 22.40 4.13 13.79
N GLU A 267 21.13 4.46 13.54
CA GLU A 267 20.62 5.77 13.92
C GLU A 267 21.02 6.04 15.37
N PRO A 268 21.73 7.14 15.66
CA PRO A 268 22.08 7.46 17.03
C PRO A 268 20.79 7.51 17.85
N ALA A 269 20.82 6.91 19.05
CA ALA A 269 19.68 6.93 19.94
C ALA A 269 19.17 8.38 20.07
N LYS A 270 17.87 8.60 19.87
CA LYS A 270 17.25 9.93 20.01
C LYS A 270 17.57 10.46 21.41
N ILE A 271 18.49 11.42 21.50
CA ILE A 271 18.88 12.03 22.78
C ILE A 271 17.70 12.90 23.23
N VAL A 272 17.06 12.52 24.33
CA VAL A 272 16.03 13.35 24.96
C VAL A 272 16.76 14.39 25.81
N PRO A 273 16.57 15.69 25.55
CA PRO A 273 17.19 16.72 26.36
C PRO A 273 16.65 16.71 27.79
N ALA A 274 17.53 17.04 28.75
CA ALA A 274 17.14 17.18 30.15
C ALA A 274 16.48 18.55 30.36
N LEU A 275 15.15 18.58 30.45
CA LEU A 275 14.36 19.77 30.75
C LEU A 275 14.21 19.98 32.27
N LEU A 276 13.97 21.23 32.68
CA LEU A 276 13.58 21.52 34.05
C LEU A 276 12.20 20.88 34.38
N TYR A 277 11.96 20.60 35.67
CA TYR A 277 10.79 19.81 36.11
C TYR A 277 9.43 20.45 35.75
N ASP A 278 9.37 21.78 35.84
CA ASP A 278 8.24 22.62 35.48
C ASP A 278 7.99 22.64 33.97
N GLU A 279 9.03 22.85 33.15
CA GLU A 279 8.97 22.82 31.69
C GLU A 279 8.49 21.47 31.16
N LYS A 280 9.02 20.38 31.73
CA LYS A 280 8.62 19.01 31.37
C LYS A 280 7.14 18.77 31.66
N THR A 281 6.67 19.17 32.84
CA THR A 281 5.28 18.97 33.26
C THR A 281 4.31 19.75 32.37
N PHE A 282 4.70 20.94 31.91
CA PHE A 282 3.94 21.74 30.96
C PHE A 282 3.84 21.04 29.58
N LEU A 283 4.97 20.61 29.02
CA LEU A 283 5.01 19.94 27.72
C LEU A 283 4.25 18.60 27.71
N ASP A 284 4.40 17.78 28.76
CA ASP A 284 3.70 16.49 28.85
C ASP A 284 2.17 16.65 28.84
N LYS A 285 1.65 17.70 29.49
CA LYS A 285 0.22 18.04 29.47
C LYS A 285 -0.27 18.40 28.07
N ILE A 286 0.50 19.22 27.35
CA ILE A 286 0.14 19.66 25.99
C ILE A 286 0.21 18.52 25.00
N ILE A 287 1.27 17.71 25.06
CA ILE A 287 1.45 16.54 24.20
C ILE A 287 0.29 15.57 24.42
N THR A 288 -0.05 15.23 25.66
CA THR A 288 -1.16 14.31 25.98
C THR A 288 -2.50 14.82 25.45
N LYS A 289 -2.73 16.14 25.49
CA LYS A 289 -3.97 16.76 25.02
C LYS A 289 -4.16 16.65 23.50
N TYR A 290 -3.07 16.70 22.72
CA TYR A 290 -3.15 16.80 21.26
C TYR A 290 -2.64 15.57 20.49
N LYS A 291 -1.99 14.60 21.14
CA LYS A 291 -1.31 13.45 20.51
C LYS A 291 -2.15 12.71 19.44
N ASP A 292 -3.44 12.53 19.67
CA ASP A 292 -4.32 11.74 18.79
C ASP A 292 -5.01 12.56 17.68
N ARG A 293 -4.72 13.87 17.58
CA ARG A 293 -5.33 14.72 16.56
C ARG A 293 -4.49 14.78 15.29
N ARG A 294 -5.16 14.73 14.14
CA ARG A 294 -4.52 14.98 12.84
C ARG A 294 -4.02 16.43 12.80
N GLY A 295 -2.70 16.63 12.62
CA GLY A 295 -2.09 17.97 12.65
C GLY A 295 -1.73 18.48 14.06
N ALA A 296 -1.56 17.59 15.03
CA ALA A 296 -1.27 17.92 16.43
C ALA A 296 -0.07 18.84 16.69
N ILE A 297 0.89 18.93 15.77
CA ILE A 297 2.11 19.74 15.96
C ILE A 297 1.80 21.25 16.02
N MET A 298 0.85 21.76 15.23
CA MET A 298 0.59 23.21 15.20
C MET A 298 0.06 23.73 16.54
N PRO A 299 -0.97 23.11 17.16
CA PRO A 299 -1.43 23.53 18.49
C PRO A 299 -0.38 23.37 19.59
N VAL A 300 0.53 22.39 19.46
CA VAL A 300 1.62 22.19 20.41
C VAL A 300 2.63 23.34 20.31
N LEU A 301 3.05 23.71 19.09
CA LEU A 301 3.95 24.85 18.87
C LEU A 301 3.30 26.17 19.29
N GLU A 302 2.02 26.35 19.02
CA GLU A 302 1.26 27.53 19.47
C GLU A 302 1.21 27.65 20.99
N ALA A 303 1.01 26.54 21.71
CA ALA A 303 1.03 26.53 23.17
C ALA A 303 2.42 26.85 23.74
N ILE A 304 3.49 26.31 23.15
CA ILE A 304 4.87 26.64 23.55
C ILE A 304 5.16 28.11 23.29
N ASN A 305 4.80 28.62 22.11
CA ASN A 305 5.01 30.02 21.76
C ASN A 305 4.17 30.97 22.61
N SER A 306 2.98 30.57 23.07
CA SER A 306 2.18 31.38 23.98
C SER A 306 2.78 31.48 25.38
N GLU A 307 3.47 30.44 25.85
CA GLU A 307 4.08 30.39 27.18
C GLU A 307 5.43 31.10 27.19
N TYR A 308 6.30 30.74 26.24
CA TYR A 308 7.68 31.21 26.22
C TYR A 308 7.90 32.41 25.30
N ARG A 309 6.95 32.76 24.42
CA ARG A 309 7.05 33.82 23.38
C ARG A 309 8.09 33.56 22.28
N TYR A 310 8.71 32.39 22.33
CA TYR A 310 9.52 31.80 21.28
C TYR A 310 9.40 30.28 21.40
N LEU A 311 10.13 29.56 20.56
CA LEU A 311 10.19 28.10 20.55
C LEU A 311 11.60 27.64 20.99
N PRO A 312 11.79 27.30 22.28
CA PRO A 312 13.08 26.84 22.76
C PRO A 312 13.51 25.54 22.08
N GLU A 313 14.77 25.46 21.66
CA GLU A 313 15.33 24.30 20.96
C GLU A 313 15.13 22.99 21.75
N GLU A 314 15.35 23.02 23.07
CA GLU A 314 15.22 21.85 23.92
C GLU A 314 13.76 21.37 24.03
N SER A 315 12.79 22.29 24.05
CA SER A 315 11.36 21.95 24.00
C SER A 315 10.98 21.31 22.66
N LEU A 316 11.52 21.81 21.53
CA LEU A 316 11.27 21.23 20.20
C LEU A 316 11.86 19.83 20.06
N LYS A 317 13.08 19.62 20.56
CA LYS A 317 13.72 18.29 20.60
C LYS A 317 12.90 17.31 21.45
N TYR A 318 12.41 17.74 22.62
CA TYR A 318 11.57 16.90 23.47
C TYR A 318 10.26 16.50 22.78
N VAL A 319 9.56 17.46 22.15
CA VAL A 319 8.33 17.20 21.39
C VAL A 319 8.58 16.24 20.22
N ALA A 320 9.68 16.41 19.47
CA ALA A 320 10.06 15.54 18.36
C ALA A 320 10.16 14.06 18.78
N VAL A 321 10.75 13.80 19.96
CA VAL A 321 10.88 12.43 20.47
C VAL A 321 9.54 11.89 20.97
N GLN A 322 8.81 12.65 21.78
CA GLN A 322 7.56 12.17 22.42
C GLN A 322 6.41 11.96 21.43
N MET A 323 6.36 12.75 20.36
CA MET A 323 5.33 12.66 19.32
C MET A 323 5.77 11.84 18.10
N ASP A 324 6.98 11.26 18.14
CA ASP A 324 7.62 10.56 17.02
C ASP A 324 7.55 11.35 15.70
N TYR A 325 7.88 12.65 15.79
CA TYR A 325 7.81 13.57 14.67
C TYR A 325 9.21 14.08 14.31
N PRO A 326 9.63 14.06 13.02
CA PRO A 326 10.98 14.49 12.66
C PRO A 326 11.26 15.94 13.06
N LEU A 327 12.33 16.17 13.83
CA LEU A 327 12.74 17.51 14.28
C LEU A 327 12.92 18.48 13.10
N SER A 328 13.44 18.01 11.97
CA SER A 328 13.55 18.79 10.73
C SER A 328 12.20 19.29 10.21
N SER A 329 11.13 18.52 10.39
CA SER A 329 9.78 18.92 10.01
C SER A 329 9.18 19.92 11.01
N ILE A 330 9.54 19.84 12.29
CA ILE A 330 9.17 20.84 13.29
C ILE A 330 9.84 22.18 12.96
N TYR A 331 11.15 22.18 12.71
CA TYR A 331 11.88 23.38 12.31
C TYR A 331 11.35 23.97 11.00
N ARG A 332 10.96 23.14 10.03
CA ARG A 332 10.32 23.63 8.81
C ARG A 332 9.03 24.40 9.11
N ILE A 333 8.23 23.97 10.08
CA ILE A 333 7.00 24.68 10.47
C ILE A 333 7.35 25.96 11.25
N ALA A 334 8.24 25.85 12.23
CA ALA A 334 8.69 26.98 13.05
C ALA A 334 9.29 28.13 12.22
N THR A 335 10.02 27.80 11.15
CA THR A 335 10.65 28.79 10.25
C THR A 335 9.74 29.27 9.11
N PHE A 336 8.65 28.55 8.82
CA PHE A 336 7.72 28.92 7.76
C PHE A 336 6.67 29.96 8.20
N TYR A 337 6.17 29.85 9.43
CA TYR A 337 5.16 30.78 9.96
C TYR A 337 5.80 31.94 10.72
N ASN A 338 5.60 33.17 10.23
CA ASN A 338 6.09 34.39 10.89
C ASN A 338 5.58 34.60 12.32
N ALA A 339 4.51 33.90 12.71
CA ALA A 339 3.97 33.95 14.07
C ALA A 339 4.91 33.35 15.11
N TYR A 340 5.84 32.47 14.70
CA TYR A 340 6.79 31.81 15.57
C TYR A 340 8.16 32.48 15.53
N SER A 341 8.90 32.35 16.64
CA SER A 341 10.29 32.76 16.75
C SER A 341 11.12 31.61 17.29
N LEU A 342 12.33 31.40 16.77
CA LEU A 342 13.32 30.50 17.36
C LEU A 342 14.20 31.24 18.38
N GLU A 343 14.18 32.57 18.35
CA GLU A 343 14.92 33.44 19.24
C GLU A 343 13.99 34.09 20.26
N PRO A 344 14.44 34.33 21.50
CA PRO A 344 13.65 34.99 22.53
C PRO A 344 13.08 36.33 22.06
N ARG A 345 11.78 36.53 22.29
CA ARG A 345 11.09 37.81 22.06
C ARG A 345 10.74 38.45 23.39
N GLY A 346 10.82 39.78 23.41
CA GLY A 346 10.41 40.60 24.53
C GLY A 346 8.89 40.62 24.75
N ASP A 347 8.47 41.24 25.85
CA ASP A 347 7.07 41.34 26.27
C ASP A 347 6.15 41.97 25.21
N HIS A 348 6.67 42.93 24.44
CA HIS A 348 5.94 43.73 23.46
C HIS A 348 6.63 43.68 22.08
N LEU A 349 5.90 43.27 21.04
CA LEU A 349 6.40 43.20 19.66
C LEU A 349 6.03 44.46 18.88
N ILE A 350 7.04 45.23 18.46
CA ILE A 350 6.90 46.43 17.65
C ILE A 350 7.14 46.09 16.18
N SER A 351 6.09 46.11 15.36
CA SER A 351 6.19 45.87 13.91
C SER A 351 6.05 47.18 13.13
N VAL A 352 7.07 47.54 12.35
CA VAL A 352 7.05 48.73 11.49
C VAL A 352 6.68 48.34 10.05
N CYS A 353 5.64 48.98 9.49
CA CYS A 353 5.25 48.76 8.11
C CYS A 353 6.24 49.41 7.14
N MET A 354 6.90 48.59 6.32
CA MET A 354 7.83 49.00 5.27
C MET A 354 7.22 48.90 3.86
N GLY A 355 5.90 48.77 3.76
CA GLY A 355 5.18 48.76 2.48
C GLY A 355 5.30 50.09 1.76
N THR A 356 5.09 50.10 0.44
CA THR A 356 5.39 51.22 -0.46
C THR A 356 4.90 52.58 0.08
N THR A 357 3.65 52.66 0.53
CA THR A 357 3.07 53.91 1.05
C THR A 357 3.73 54.38 2.34
N CYS A 358 4.03 53.46 3.28
CA CYS A 358 4.69 53.79 4.54
C CYS A 358 6.16 54.17 4.28
N HIS A 359 6.84 53.45 3.38
CA HIS A 359 8.22 53.74 2.98
C HIS A 359 8.36 55.16 2.42
N VAL A 360 7.52 55.53 1.45
CA VAL A 360 7.52 56.87 0.83
C VAL A 360 7.18 57.96 1.84
N LYS A 361 6.28 57.69 2.80
CA LYS A 361 5.92 58.63 3.86
C LYS A 361 6.94 58.72 5.02
N GLY A 362 8.05 57.99 4.94
CA GLY A 362 9.17 58.13 5.88
C GLY A 362 9.25 57.08 6.97
N ALA A 363 8.69 55.88 6.78
CA ALA A 363 8.88 54.74 7.70
C ALA A 363 10.35 54.42 8.04
N PRO A 364 11.34 54.54 7.12
CA PRO A 364 12.75 54.35 7.48
C PRO A 364 13.20 55.27 8.63
N ARG A 365 12.68 56.51 8.69
CA ARG A 365 13.00 57.45 9.79
C ARG A 365 12.37 57.03 11.12
N LEU A 366 11.27 56.28 11.09
CA LEU A 366 10.67 55.71 12.30
C LEU A 366 11.51 54.54 12.82
N VAL A 367 12.00 53.68 11.91
CA VAL A 367 12.91 52.58 12.27
C VAL A 367 14.18 53.14 12.92
N GLU A 368 14.85 54.11 12.29
CA GLU A 368 16.06 54.72 12.87
C GLU A 368 15.80 55.37 14.24
N ARG A 369 14.63 55.99 14.43
CA ARG A 369 14.26 56.55 15.73
C ARG A 369 14.01 55.45 16.77
N LEU A 370 13.32 54.37 16.41
CA LEU A 370 13.08 53.22 17.30
C LEU A 370 14.41 52.55 17.70
N LYS A 371 15.32 52.34 16.75
CA LYS A 371 16.68 51.84 17.04
C LYS A 371 17.43 52.74 18.02
N SER A 372 17.35 54.06 17.83
CA SER A 372 18.03 55.00 18.71
C SER A 372 17.44 55.07 20.13
N GLU A 373 16.13 54.90 20.28
CA GLU A 373 15.45 54.94 21.59
C GLU A 373 15.65 53.63 22.36
N LEU A 374 15.44 52.48 21.68
CA LEU A 374 15.49 51.16 22.29
C LEU A 374 16.91 50.57 22.31
N LYS A 375 17.87 51.16 21.59
CA LYS A 375 19.26 50.71 21.44
C LYS A 375 19.41 49.27 20.91
N ILE A 376 18.48 48.84 20.07
CA ILE A 376 18.45 47.52 19.42
C ILE A 376 18.33 47.66 17.90
N ASP A 377 18.81 46.67 17.17
CA ASP A 377 18.65 46.56 15.72
C ASP A 377 17.36 45.81 15.33
N ILE A 378 17.06 45.72 14.02
CA ILE A 378 15.87 45.01 13.52
C ILE A 378 16.07 43.50 13.75
N GLY A 379 15.11 42.88 14.44
CA GLY A 379 15.12 41.47 14.82
C GLY A 379 15.61 41.23 16.24
N GLU A 380 16.13 42.25 16.93
CA GLU A 380 16.65 42.12 18.28
C GLU A 380 15.60 42.49 19.35
N THR A 381 15.85 42.01 20.57
CA THR A 381 15.07 42.28 21.77
C THR A 381 15.91 43.11 22.73
N THR A 382 15.30 44.08 23.42
CA THR A 382 15.98 44.89 24.43
C THR A 382 16.52 44.05 25.58
N ASP A 383 17.64 44.46 26.20
CA ASP A 383 18.30 43.73 27.30
C ASP A 383 17.39 43.52 28.53
N ASP A 384 16.38 44.38 28.70
CA ASP A 384 15.36 44.26 29.75
C ASP A 384 14.23 43.28 29.40
N GLY A 385 14.26 42.69 28.21
CA GLY A 385 13.27 41.76 27.71
C GLY A 385 11.91 42.39 27.41
N LYS A 386 11.78 43.72 27.34
CA LYS A 386 10.48 44.38 27.16
C LYS A 386 10.05 44.53 25.70
N PHE A 387 10.94 44.92 24.80
CA PHE A 387 10.56 45.27 23.42
C PHE A 387 11.35 44.49 22.38
N THR A 388 10.67 43.99 21.35
CA THR A 388 11.28 43.42 20.14
C THR A 388 10.96 44.29 18.94
N LEU A 389 11.95 44.65 18.12
CA LEU A 389 11.74 45.49 16.94
C LEU A 389 11.76 44.64 15.66
N GLU A 390 10.67 44.62 14.89
CA GLU A 390 10.62 43.97 13.59
C GLU A 390 10.09 44.89 12.48
N THR A 391 10.36 44.52 11.23
CA THR A 391 9.77 45.19 10.07
C THR A 391 8.95 44.23 9.25
N VAL A 392 7.77 44.67 8.84
CA VAL A 392 6.85 43.87 8.02
C VAL A 392 6.61 44.55 6.68
N ARG A 393 6.32 43.76 5.64
CA ARG A 393 6.09 44.31 4.29
C ARG A 393 4.80 45.11 4.19
N CYS A 394 3.73 44.71 4.87
CA CYS A 394 2.46 45.43 4.81
C CYS A 394 1.59 45.10 6.03
N LEU A 395 1.02 46.14 6.65
CA LEU A 395 0.02 46.02 7.72
C LEU A 395 -1.43 46.25 7.22
N GLY A 396 -1.63 46.50 5.92
CA GLY A 396 -2.96 46.69 5.33
C GLY A 396 -3.65 48.04 5.62
N CYS A 397 -3.06 48.92 6.44
CA CYS A 397 -3.65 50.19 6.86
C CYS A 397 -3.09 51.41 6.09
N CYS A 398 -3.06 51.37 4.76
CA CYS A 398 -2.40 52.40 3.93
C CYS A 398 -2.93 53.84 4.14
N SER A 399 -4.20 53.99 4.52
CA SER A 399 -4.83 55.29 4.83
C SER A 399 -4.22 55.98 6.06
N LEU A 400 -3.62 55.20 6.95
CA LEU A 400 -3.01 55.67 8.20
C LEU A 400 -1.48 55.79 8.11
N ALA A 401 -0.88 55.60 6.93
CA ALA A 401 0.56 55.60 6.76
C ALA A 401 1.23 56.93 7.18
N PRO A 402 2.39 56.91 7.85
CA PRO A 402 3.14 55.73 8.31
C PRO A 402 2.51 55.04 9.54
N VAL A 403 2.55 53.69 9.57
CA VAL A 403 1.95 52.85 10.63
C VAL A 403 3.00 51.99 11.31
N ILE A 404 2.91 51.89 12.63
CA ILE A 404 3.55 50.85 13.45
C ILE A 404 2.48 50.09 14.22
N THR A 405 2.73 48.84 14.58
CA THR A 405 1.90 48.08 15.53
C THR A 405 2.70 47.70 16.75
N ILE A 406 2.08 47.74 17.93
CA ILE A 406 2.61 47.13 19.16
C ILE A 406 1.59 46.10 19.61
N ASP A 407 1.97 44.83 19.67
CA ASP A 407 1.09 43.68 20.02
C ASP A 407 -0.23 43.64 19.22
N GLY A 408 -0.19 44.09 17.96
CA GLY A 408 -1.35 44.15 17.08
C GLY A 408 -2.19 45.43 17.19
N GLU A 409 -1.93 46.32 18.16
CA GLU A 409 -2.56 47.65 18.21
C GLU A 409 -1.89 48.58 17.18
N ALA A 410 -2.67 49.10 16.23
CA ALA A 410 -2.16 49.91 15.13
C ALA A 410 -2.09 51.42 15.45
N PHE A 411 -0.90 51.99 15.34
CA PHE A 411 -0.64 53.42 15.51
C PHE A 411 -0.40 54.09 14.17
N GLY A 412 -1.37 54.92 13.75
CA GLY A 412 -1.36 55.64 12.48
C GLY A 412 -0.82 57.08 12.54
N ASN A 413 -0.48 57.62 11.36
CA ASN A 413 0.09 58.96 11.16
C ASN A 413 1.30 59.20 12.08
N MET A 414 2.16 58.19 12.16
CA MET A 414 3.31 58.21 13.07
C MET A 414 4.38 59.17 12.56
N LYS A 415 4.91 59.94 13.51
CA LYS A 415 6.06 60.84 13.33
C LYS A 415 7.15 60.44 14.32
N PRO A 416 8.44 60.63 14.03
CA PRO A 416 9.52 60.28 14.94
C PRO A 416 9.34 60.88 16.36
N SER A 417 8.79 62.08 16.47
CA SER A 417 8.52 62.76 17.75
C SER A 417 7.42 62.12 18.59
N ARG A 418 6.56 61.26 18.03
CA ARG A 418 5.47 60.58 18.75
C ARG A 418 5.89 59.21 19.30
N ILE A 419 7.05 58.69 18.91
CA ILE A 419 7.52 57.36 19.30
C ILE A 419 7.67 57.23 20.83
N PRO A 420 8.36 58.14 21.56
CA PRO A 420 8.52 58.02 23.01
C PRO A 420 7.18 57.92 23.74
N ARG A 421 6.24 58.81 23.41
CA ARG A 421 4.90 58.83 24.00
C ARG A 421 4.08 57.55 23.73
N VAL A 422 4.38 56.82 22.66
CA VAL A 422 3.71 55.55 22.35
C VAL A 422 4.37 54.40 23.13
N LEU A 423 5.69 54.43 23.29
CA LEU A 423 6.43 53.45 24.10
C LEU A 423 6.10 53.57 25.60
N ASP A 424 5.95 54.80 26.13
CA ASP A 424 5.58 55.06 27.54
C ASP A 424 4.26 54.39 27.97
N LYS A 425 3.39 54.01 27.00
CA LYS A 425 2.13 53.31 27.31
C LYS A 425 2.31 51.83 27.66
N TYR A 426 3.46 51.28 27.31
CA TYR A 426 3.81 49.86 27.48
C TYR A 426 5.07 49.72 28.35
N GLU A 427 5.45 50.78 29.07
CA GLU A 427 6.57 50.80 30.02
C GLU A 427 6.21 50.23 31.39
#